data_AF-A0A7Y2KM62-F1
#
_entry.id   AF-A0A7Y2KM62-F1
#
_cell.length_a   1.000
_cell.length_b   1.000
_cell.length_c   1.000
_cell.angle_alpha   90.00
_cell.angle_beta   90.00
_cell.angle_gamma   90.00
#
_symmetry.space_group_name_H-M   'P 1'
#
loop_
_entity.id
_entity.type
_entity.pdbx_description
1 polymer ?
#
loop_
_entity_poly.entity_id
_entity_poly.type
_entity_poly.pdbx_seq_one_letter_code
_entity_poly.pdbx_strand_id
1 'polypeptide(L)'
;MPFSLLNVDGHVSLEFDTSDLDALRLCIQELYGEVSGKAVGIVTVVAFGGENFTFQNEWDDPCLISHSVNGNDLLRAIHAKLCAG
;
A
#
# COMPACT_ATOMS: atom_id res chain seq x y z
N MET A 1 4.76 13.55 3.80
CA MET A 1 6.09 13.03 4.22
C MET A 1 6.62 12.13 3.11
N PRO A 2 7.93 11.85 2.98
CA PRO A 2 8.35 10.79 2.05
C PRO A 2 7.78 9.44 2.52
N PHE A 3 7.36 8.60 1.58
CA PHE A 3 6.89 7.23 1.82
C PHE A 3 7.87 6.47 2.72
N SER A 4 7.37 5.71 3.71
CA SER A 4 8.20 4.93 4.63
C SER A 4 7.69 3.51 4.84
N LEU A 5 8.57 2.59 5.23
CA LEU A 5 8.23 1.20 5.52
C LEU A 5 8.43 0.90 7.01
N LEU A 6 7.39 0.35 7.64
CA LEU A 6 7.42 -0.15 9.00
C LEU A 6 7.34 -1.69 8.99
N ASN A 7 8.22 -2.39 9.71
CA ASN A 7 8.08 -3.84 9.90
C ASN A 7 7.09 -4.12 11.04
N VAL A 8 6.11 -5.00 10.80
CA VAL A 8 5.09 -5.42 11.76
C VAL A 8 5.03 -6.95 11.76
N ASP A 9 5.55 -7.60 12.80
CA ASP A 9 5.48 -9.06 13.01
C ASP A 9 5.81 -9.93 11.77
N GLY A 10 6.85 -9.56 11.01
CA GLY A 10 7.27 -10.27 9.79
C GLY A 10 6.60 -9.79 8.50
N HIS A 11 5.71 -8.80 8.60
CA HIS A 11 5.08 -8.07 7.50
C HIS A 11 5.60 -6.64 7.40
N VAL A 12 5.17 -5.94 6.34
CA VAL A 12 5.52 -4.54 6.11
C VAL A 12 4.27 -3.69 5.93
N SER A 13 4.27 -2.52 6.54
CA SER A 13 3.29 -1.45 6.33
C SER A 13 3.95 -0.32 5.54
N LEU A 14 3.29 0.15 4.47
CA LEU A 14 3.70 1.33 3.71
C LEU A 14 2.93 2.54 4.25
N GLU A 15 3.64 3.46 4.88
CA GLU A 15 3.10 4.69 5.48
C GLU A 15 3.26 5.87 4.51
N PHE A 16 2.22 6.68 4.35
CA PHE A 16 2.20 7.82 3.43
C PHE A 16 1.24 8.91 3.87
N ASP A 17 1.37 10.12 3.31
CA ASP A 17 0.44 11.22 3.57
C ASP A 17 -0.79 11.11 2.65
N THR A 18 -1.96 11.54 3.14
CA THR A 18 -3.19 11.59 2.31
C THR A 18 -3.03 12.39 1.02
N SER A 19 -2.18 13.41 1.01
CA SER A 19 -1.86 14.20 -0.19
C SER A 19 -1.11 13.41 -1.27
N ASP A 20 -0.50 12.27 -0.91
CA ASP A 20 0.24 11.40 -1.82
C ASP A 20 -0.62 10.26 -2.41
N LEU A 21 -1.93 10.22 -2.12
CA LEU A 21 -2.85 9.16 -2.57
C LEU A 21 -2.85 8.99 -4.10
N ASP A 22 -2.82 10.08 -4.86
CA ASP A 22 -2.83 10.02 -6.32
C ASP A 22 -1.51 9.50 -6.88
N ALA A 23 -0.37 9.88 -6.26
CA ALA A 23 0.95 9.37 -6.63
C ALA A 23 1.06 7.86 -6.35
N LEU A 24 0.53 7.41 -5.20
CA LEU A 24 0.46 6.00 -4.85
C LEU A 24 -0.40 5.21 -5.85
N ARG A 25 -1.60 5.71 -6.17
CA ARG A 25 -2.50 5.08 -7.15
C ARG A 25 -1.84 4.92 -8.51
N LEU A 26 -1.21 5.98 -9.01
CA LEU A 26 -0.55 5.98 -10.30
C LEU A 26 0.63 4.99 -10.33
N CYS A 27 1.44 4.96 -9.26
CA CYS A 27 2.54 4.02 -9.13
C CYS A 27 2.06 2.56 -9.12
N ILE A 28 1.00 2.24 -8.37
CA ILE A 28 0.41 0.89 -8.36
C ILE A 28 -0.13 0.53 -9.75
N GLN A 29 -0.80 1.47 -10.42
CA GLN A 29 -1.36 1.24 -11.75
C GLN A 29 -0.29 0.94 -12.80
N GLU A 30 0.83 1.67 -12.78
CA GLU A 30 1.96 1.43 -13.69
C GLU A 30 2.65 0.10 -13.45
N LEU A 31 2.76 -0.33 -12.19
CA LEU A 31 3.48 -1.55 -11.85
C LEU A 31 2.63 -2.81 -12.01
N TYR A 32 1.35 -2.73 -11.66
CA TYR A 32 0.51 -3.91 -11.43
C TYR A 32 -0.85 -3.86 -12.13
N GLY A 33 -1.15 -2.80 -12.87
CA GLY A 33 -2.41 -2.64 -13.59
C GLY A 33 -3.55 -2.09 -12.73
N GLU A 34 -4.80 -2.33 -13.15
CA GLU A 34 -5.98 -1.69 -12.57
C GLU A 34 -6.16 -2.02 -11.08
N VAL A 35 -6.33 -0.99 -10.25
CA VAL A 35 -6.55 -1.12 -8.81
C VAL A 35 -8.04 -1.29 -8.53
N SER A 36 -8.41 -2.39 -7.86
CA SER A 36 -9.79 -2.56 -7.37
C SER A 36 -9.83 -2.43 -5.84
N GLY A 37 -10.82 -1.68 -5.36
CA GLY A 37 -11.06 -1.48 -3.93
C GLY A 37 -12.46 -1.93 -3.55
N LYS A 38 -12.60 -2.73 -2.50
CA LYS A 38 -13.89 -3.11 -1.91
C LYS A 38 -13.89 -2.74 -0.43
N ALA A 39 -14.82 -1.90 -0.01
CA ALA A 39 -15.10 -1.70 1.40
C ALA A 39 -15.72 -2.99 1.98
N VAL A 40 -15.10 -3.57 3.01
CA VAL A 40 -15.59 -4.74 3.73
C VAL A 40 -15.71 -4.36 5.21
N GLY A 41 -16.89 -3.92 5.62
CA GLY A 41 -17.14 -3.46 6.99
C GLY A 41 -16.41 -2.14 7.28
N ILE A 42 -15.59 -2.13 8.35
CA ILE A 42 -14.79 -0.97 8.82
C ILE A 42 -13.49 -0.81 8.01
N VAL A 43 -13.14 -1.82 7.19
CA VAL A 43 -11.84 -1.89 6.52
C VAL A 43 -12.02 -1.82 5.01
N THR A 44 -11.17 -1.04 4.34
CA THR A 44 -11.10 -1.06 2.87
C THR A 44 -10.08 -2.11 2.44
N VAL A 45 -10.50 -3.07 1.61
CA VAL A 45 -9.57 -4.03 0.99
C VAL A 45 -9.19 -3.51 -0.38
N VAL A 46 -7.89 -3.45 -0.63
CA VAL A 46 -7.30 -3.06 -1.93
C VAL A 46 -6.63 -4.29 -2.52
N ALA A 47 -6.89 -4.59 -3.80
CA ALA A 47 -6.31 -5.74 -4.47
C ALA A 47 -5.49 -5.31 -5.69
N PHE A 48 -4.25 -5.79 -5.77
CA PHE A 48 -3.34 -5.62 -6.91
C PHE A 48 -2.23 -6.69 -6.89
N GLY A 49 -1.63 -6.97 -8.05
CA GLY A 49 -0.52 -7.94 -8.16
C GLY A 49 -0.89 -9.37 -7.75
N GLY A 50 -2.19 -9.72 -7.77
CA GLY A 50 -2.71 -11.01 -7.29
C GLY A 50 -2.86 -11.10 -5.76
N GLU A 51 -2.60 -10.03 -5.02
CA GLU A 51 -2.63 -9.98 -3.56
C GLU A 51 -3.75 -9.07 -3.04
N ASN A 52 -4.13 -9.27 -1.78
CA ASN A 52 -5.07 -8.42 -1.05
C ASN A 52 -4.36 -7.68 0.08
N PHE A 53 -4.69 -6.40 0.23
CA PHE A 53 -4.14 -5.49 1.22
C PHE A 53 -5.26 -4.84 2.00
N THR A 54 -4.98 -4.56 3.26
CA THR A 54 -5.86 -3.74 4.09
C THR A 54 -5.42 -2.29 3.98
N PHE A 55 -6.31 -1.42 3.52
CA PHE A 55 -6.18 0.02 3.59
C PHE A 55 -6.84 0.54 4.87
N GLN A 56 -6.07 1.25 5.69
CA GLN A 56 -6.56 2.00 6.84
C GLN A 56 -6.21 3.47 6.69
N ASN A 57 -7.14 4.34 7.07
CA ASN A 57 -6.97 5.80 7.06
C ASN A 57 -7.62 6.43 8.30
N GLU A 58 -7.74 5.65 9.38
CA GLU A 58 -8.46 6.05 10.60
C GLU A 58 -7.52 6.49 11.73
N TRP A 59 -6.20 6.31 11.58
CA TRP A 59 -5.19 6.67 12.59
C TRP A 59 -3.94 7.27 11.93
N ASP A 60 -3.54 8.47 12.37
CA ASP A 60 -2.38 9.28 11.91
C ASP A 60 -2.18 9.38 10.38
N ASP A 61 -1.48 8.43 9.77
CA ASP A 61 -1.18 8.39 8.34
C ASP A 61 -1.89 7.20 7.66
N PRO A 62 -2.43 7.36 6.44
CA PRO A 62 -2.98 6.24 5.69
C PRO A 62 -1.90 5.18 5.40
N CYS A 63 -2.29 3.92 5.51
CA CYS A 63 -1.39 2.80 5.31
C CYS A 63 -2.01 1.66 4.49
N LEU A 64 -1.13 0.94 3.78
CA LEU A 64 -1.45 -0.34 3.14
C LEU A 64 -0.71 -1.46 3.86
N ILE A 65 -1.47 -2.43 4.34
CA ILE A 65 -0.96 -3.56 5.13
C ILE A 65 -1.07 -4.84 4.29
N SER A 66 0.06 -5.52 4.13
CA SER A 66 0.11 -6.86 3.50
C SER A 66 -0.14 -7.97 4.52
N HIS A 67 -0.72 -9.08 4.04
CA HIS A 67 -0.99 -10.30 4.80
C HIS A 67 -0.24 -11.53 4.27
N SER A 68 0.71 -11.34 3.34
CA SER A 68 1.45 -12.43 2.69
C SER A 68 2.90 -12.05 2.40
N VAL A 69 3.77 -13.05 2.19
CA VAL A 69 5.17 -12.81 1.82
C VAL A 69 5.27 -12.13 0.46
N ASN A 70 4.48 -12.59 -0.52
CA ASN A 70 4.46 -11.99 -1.85
C ASN A 70 3.97 -10.54 -1.79
N GLY A 71 2.93 -10.25 -1.01
CA GLY A 71 2.45 -8.88 -0.82
C GLY A 71 3.47 -7.98 -0.12
N ASN A 72 4.30 -8.49 0.79
CA ASN A 72 5.42 -7.72 1.37
C ASN A 72 6.41 -7.30 0.28
N ASP A 73 6.75 -8.20 -0.64
CA ASP A 73 7.68 -7.91 -1.73
C ASP A 73 7.10 -6.85 -2.69
N LEU A 74 5.79 -6.90 -2.97
CA LEU A 74 5.09 -5.88 -3.75
C LEU A 74 5.16 -4.50 -3.08
N LEU A 75 4.93 -4.40 -1.77
CA LEU A 75 5.03 -3.12 -1.03
C LEU A 75 6.46 -2.58 -0.99
N ARG A 76 7.47 -3.45 -0.86
CA ARG A 76 8.89 -3.05 -0.93
C ARG A 76 9.25 -2.47 -2.30
N ALA A 77 8.75 -3.09 -3.38
CA ALA A 77 8.98 -2.59 -4.74
C ALA A 77 8.30 -1.22 -4.98
N ILE A 78 7.09 -1.02 -4.46
CA ILE A 78 6.38 0.27 -4.52
C ILE A 78 7.19 1.35 -3.80
N HIS A 79 7.65 1.06 -2.57
CA HIS A 79 8.46 2.00 -1.79
C HIS A 79 9.76 2.38 -2.49
N ALA A 80 10.50 1.40 -3.00
CA ALA A 80 11.75 1.64 -3.71
C ALA A 80 11.55 2.54 -4.94
N LYS A 81 10.45 2.37 -5.68
CA LYS A 81 10.13 3.20 -6.84
C LYS A 81 9.76 4.63 -6.44
N LEU A 82 8.94 4.79 -5.40
CA LEU A 82 8.47 6.11 -4.94
C LEU A 82 9.57 6.95 -4.28
N CYS A 83 10.56 6.31 -3.64
CA CYS A 83 11.70 7.01 -3.04
C CYS A 83 12.87 7.25 -3.99
N ALA A 84 12.82 6.73 -5.22
CA ALA A 84 13.85 6.94 -6.24
C ALA A 84 13.58 8.16 -7.16
N GLY A 85 12.44 8.83 -6.99
CA GLY A 85 12.07 10.09 -7.64
C GLY A 85 12.11 11.26 -6.66
#